data_AF-A0A5C8BKG6-F1
#
_entry.id   AF-A0A5C8BKG6-F1
#
_cell.length_a   1.000
_cell.length_b   1.000
_cell.length_c   1.000
_cell.angle_alpha   90.00
_cell.angle_beta   90.00
_cell.angle_gamma   90.00
#
_symmetry.space_group_name_H-M   'P 1'
#
loop_
_entity.id
_entity.type
_entity.pdbx_description
1 polymer ?
#
loop_
_entity_poly.entity_id
_entity_poly.type
_entity_poly.pdbx_seq_one_letter_code
_entity_poly.pdbx_strand_id
1 'polypeptide(L)'
;MKKLLVVLLAASSLAYAANSSAPAANADCSKIAQKVTDKLASHNRTEVTLNYSADQAAKAKTCQAAILAKNSALKVNLNQVSGSDVFKFSK
;
A
#
# COMPACT_ATOMS: atom_id res chain seq x y z
N MET A 1 -17.42 -42.00 -43.39
CA MET A 1 -18.04 -40.68 -43.61
C MET A 1 -17.67 -39.76 -42.45
N LYS A 2 -17.40 -38.48 -42.77
CA LYS A 2 -17.29 -37.31 -41.88
C LYS A 2 -16.15 -37.28 -40.83
N LYS A 3 -15.05 -36.68 -41.28
CA LYS A 3 -14.20 -35.79 -40.47
C LYS A 3 -15.07 -34.66 -39.91
N LEU A 4 -15.02 -34.38 -38.61
CA LEU A 4 -15.40 -33.08 -38.08
C LEU A 4 -14.43 -32.66 -36.98
N LEU A 5 -13.56 -31.73 -37.37
CA LEU A 5 -12.86 -30.79 -36.49
C LEU A 5 -13.89 -30.00 -35.69
N VAL A 6 -13.76 -29.98 -34.37
CA VAL A 6 -14.37 -28.94 -33.53
C VAL A 6 -13.30 -28.42 -32.57
N VAL A 7 -12.60 -27.40 -33.09
CA VAL A 7 -12.29 -26.11 -32.47
C VAL A 7 -12.07 -26.08 -30.95
N LEU A 8 -10.83 -25.70 -30.60
CA LEU A 8 -10.40 -25.14 -29.33
C LEU A 8 -11.38 -24.09 -28.79
N LEU A 9 -11.86 -24.26 -27.56
CA LEU A 9 -12.07 -23.13 -26.66
C LEU A 9 -11.51 -23.49 -25.28
N ALA A 10 -10.29 -23.04 -25.05
CA ALA A 10 -9.72 -22.88 -23.73
C ALA A 10 -10.56 -21.83 -22.98
N ALA A 11 -11.50 -22.28 -22.15
CA ALA A 11 -12.14 -21.43 -21.15
C ALA A 11 -11.21 -21.36 -19.92
N SER A 12 -10.10 -20.64 -20.09
CA SER A 12 -9.24 -20.17 -19.01
C SER A 12 -9.94 -19.02 -18.30
N SER A 13 -10.96 -19.30 -17.49
CA SER A 13 -11.58 -18.28 -16.64
C SER A 13 -10.89 -18.25 -15.28
N LEU A 14 -9.87 -17.40 -15.24
CA LEU A 14 -9.52 -16.54 -14.12
C LEU A 14 -9.17 -17.27 -12.83
N ALA A 15 -7.91 -17.70 -12.76
CA ALA A 15 -7.18 -17.53 -11.51
C ALA A 15 -7.40 -16.07 -11.07
N TYR A 16 -8.16 -15.88 -9.99
CA TYR A 16 -8.00 -14.74 -9.12
C TYR A 16 -6.58 -14.84 -8.54
N ALA A 17 -5.59 -14.53 -9.39
CA ALA A 17 -4.48 -13.75 -8.90
C ALA A 17 -5.17 -12.53 -8.30
N ALA A 18 -5.31 -12.55 -6.98
CA ALA A 18 -5.12 -11.34 -6.22
C ALA A 18 -3.78 -10.80 -6.72
N ASN A 19 -3.85 -10.07 -7.83
CA ASN A 19 -2.91 -9.03 -8.16
C ASN A 19 -3.16 -8.04 -7.02
N SER A 20 -2.63 -8.38 -5.84
CA SER A 20 -2.05 -7.40 -4.93
C SER A 20 -0.91 -6.79 -5.72
N SER A 21 -1.26 -6.08 -6.79
CA SER A 21 -0.64 -4.85 -7.18
C SER A 21 -0.64 -4.06 -5.89
N ALA A 22 0.41 -4.24 -5.09
CA ALA A 22 0.80 -3.26 -4.09
C ALA A 22 0.60 -1.94 -4.81
N PRO A 23 -0.33 -1.08 -4.35
CA PRO A 23 -0.77 0.07 -5.13
C PRO A 23 0.50 0.76 -5.56
N ALA A 24 0.75 0.84 -6.88
CA ALA A 24 2.04 1.20 -7.46
C ALA A 24 2.64 2.27 -6.56
N ALA A 25 3.65 1.90 -5.76
CA ALA A 25 4.01 2.68 -4.60
C ALA A 25 4.30 4.07 -5.11
N ASN A 26 3.35 5.01 -4.92
CA ASN A 26 3.48 6.38 -5.38
C ASN A 26 4.89 6.76 -4.94
N ALA A 27 5.77 7.20 -5.84
CA ALA A 27 7.19 7.32 -5.51
C ALA A 27 7.44 8.15 -4.22
N ASP A 28 6.46 8.98 -3.86
CA ASP A 28 6.26 9.62 -2.56
C ASP A 28 6.20 8.67 -1.35
N CYS A 29 5.34 7.64 -1.32
CA CYS A 29 5.19 6.73 -0.18
C CYS A 29 6.49 5.98 0.15
N SER A 30 7.24 5.51 -0.85
CA SER A 30 8.51 4.81 -0.62
C SER A 30 9.58 5.75 -0.04
N LYS A 31 9.67 6.98 -0.54
CA LYS A 31 10.57 8.01 0.01
C LYS A 31 10.15 8.42 1.43
N ILE A 32 8.85 8.54 1.67
CA ILE A 32 8.31 8.85 3.00
C ILE A 32 8.60 7.71 3.97
N ALA A 33 8.40 6.46 3.56
CA ALA A 33 8.69 5.29 4.38
C ALA A 33 10.16 5.22 4.80
N GLN A 34 11.08 5.54 3.89
CA GLN A 34 12.50 5.65 4.19
C GLN A 34 12.75 6.74 5.25
N LYS A 35 12.27 7.97 5.02
CA LYS A 35 12.43 9.08 5.98
C LYS A 35 11.86 8.80 7.36
N VAL A 36 10.70 8.15 7.44
CA VAL A 36 10.05 7.77 8.70
C VAL A 36 10.90 6.74 9.44
N THR A 37 11.36 5.70 8.73
CA THR A 37 12.19 4.65 9.33
C THR A 37 13.51 5.21 9.87
N ASP A 38 14.20 6.04 9.08
CA ASP A 38 15.48 6.64 9.46
C ASP A 38 15.32 7.56 10.69
N LYS A 39 14.25 8.37 10.73
CA LYS A 39 13.97 9.29 11.84
C LYS A 39 13.59 8.55 13.12
N LEU A 40 12.73 7.54 13.03
CA LEU A 40 12.34 6.73 14.19
C LEU A 40 13.52 5.96 14.77
N ALA A 41 14.38 5.38 13.91
CA ALA A 41 15.62 4.74 14.33
C ALA A 41 16.54 5.72 15.08
N SER A 42 16.73 6.93 14.55
CA SER A 42 17.52 7.99 15.20
C SER A 42 16.97 8.41 16.57
N HIS A 43 15.67 8.24 16.83
CA HIS A 43 15.03 8.60 18.09
C HIS A 43 14.70 7.40 18.98
N ASN A 44 15.14 6.19 18.60
CA ASN A 44 14.78 4.92 19.26
C ASN A 44 13.26 4.77 19.49
N ARG A 45 12.47 5.16 18.49
CA ARG A 45 11.01 5.04 18.49
C ARG A 45 10.57 3.90 17.59
N THR A 46 9.46 3.27 17.95
CA THR A 46 8.89 2.14 17.20
C THR A 46 7.46 2.40 16.75
N GLU A 47 6.93 3.61 16.97
CA GLU A 47 5.56 3.96 16.65
C GLU A 47 5.49 5.27 15.85
N VAL A 48 4.57 5.33 14.90
CA VAL A 48 4.26 6.54 14.13
C VAL A 48 2.77 6.61 13.81
N THR A 49 2.23 7.82 13.77
CA THR A 49 0.84 8.07 13.38
C THR A 49 0.78 8.80 12.04
N LEU A 50 -0.04 8.24 11.15
CA LEU A 50 -0.44 8.76 9.86
C LEU A 50 -1.71 9.58 10.01
N ASN A 51 -1.61 10.90 9.91
CA ASN A 51 -2.80 11.71 9.78
C ASN A 51 -3.20 11.80 8.31
N TYR A 52 -4.47 11.55 8.01
CA TYR A 52 -5.01 11.60 6.66
C TYR A 52 -6.41 12.20 6.63
N SER A 53 -6.78 12.86 5.52
CA SER A 53 -8.17 13.27 5.28
C SER A 53 -8.97 12.14 4.64
N ALA A 54 -10.30 12.19 4.73
CA ALA A 54 -11.18 11.11 4.24
C ALA A 54 -10.93 10.76 2.76
N ASP A 55 -10.67 11.76 1.93
CA ASP A 55 -10.35 11.63 0.51
C ASP A 55 -8.99 10.95 0.24
N GLN A 56 -8.09 10.92 1.23
CA GLN A 56 -6.76 10.29 1.13
C GLN A 56 -6.67 8.91 1.79
N ALA A 57 -7.80 8.31 2.20
CA ALA A 57 -7.82 7.02 2.92
C ALA A 57 -7.10 5.88 2.19
N ALA A 58 -7.29 5.76 0.87
CA ALA A 58 -6.62 4.75 0.06
C ALA A 58 -5.10 4.97 0.03
N LYS A 59 -4.66 6.23 -0.13
CA LYS A 59 -3.24 6.60 -0.13
C LYS A 59 -2.59 6.35 1.24
N ALA A 60 -3.34 6.56 2.33
CA ALA A 60 -2.85 6.36 3.70
C ALA A 60 -2.51 4.89 3.95
N LYS A 61 -3.39 3.98 3.51
CA LYS A 61 -3.15 2.53 3.56
C LYS A 61 -1.95 2.13 2.69
N THR A 62 -1.78 2.70 1.50
CA THR A 62 -0.61 2.43 0.65
C THR A 62 0.70 2.82 1.33
N CYS A 63 0.79 4.02 1.92
CA CYS A 63 2.02 4.42 2.60
C CYS A 63 2.25 3.65 3.92
N GLN A 64 1.19 3.24 4.63
CA GLN A 64 1.31 2.34 5.78
C GLN A 64 1.97 1.01 5.39
N ALA A 65 1.47 0.38 4.32
CA ALA A 65 2.06 -0.86 3.81
C ALA A 65 3.52 -0.68 3.40
N ALA A 66 3.87 0.44 2.76
CA ALA A 66 5.25 0.76 2.39
C ALA A 66 6.18 0.91 3.60
N ILE A 67 5.71 1.48 4.72
CA ILE A 67 6.48 1.58 5.97
C ILE A 67 6.69 0.20 6.60
N LEU A 68 5.63 -0.60 6.70
CA LEU A 68 5.72 -1.94 7.29
C LEU A 68 6.58 -2.88 6.45
N ALA A 69 6.60 -2.70 5.12
CA ALA A 69 7.50 -3.43 4.24
C ALA A 69 8.98 -3.04 4.44
N LYS A 70 9.26 -1.81 4.88
CA LYS A 70 10.62 -1.33 5.20
C LYS A 70 11.07 -1.75 6.59
N ASN A 71 10.16 -1.69 7.57
CA ASN A 71 10.43 -2.10 8.93
C ASN A 71 9.13 -2.63 9.57
N SER A 72 9.00 -3.95 9.57
CA SER A 72 7.82 -4.66 10.06
C SER A 72 7.64 -4.60 11.57
N ALA A 73 8.67 -4.16 12.31
CA ALA A 73 8.61 -3.96 13.76
C ALA A 73 8.00 -2.59 14.14
N LEU A 74 7.76 -1.70 13.18
CA LEU A 74 7.12 -0.42 13.45
C LEU A 74 5.61 -0.58 13.62
N LYS A 75 5.06 0.04 14.66
CA LYS A 75 3.62 0.25 14.83
C LYS A 75 3.20 1.50 14.05
N VAL A 76 2.37 1.32 13.04
CA VAL A 76 1.86 2.42 12.21
C VAL A 76 0.36 2.60 12.44
N ASN A 77 -0.04 3.68 13.10
CA ASN A 77 -1.44 4.02 13.34
C ASN A 77 -1.97 4.93 12.24
N LEU A 78 -3.23 4.74 11.82
CA LEU A 78 -3.93 5.64 10.90
C LEU A 78 -4.94 6.48 11.70
N ASN A 79 -4.86 7.80 11.57
CA ASN A 79 -5.78 8.75 12.21
C ASN A 79 -6.43 9.65 11.15
N GLN A 80 -7.74 9.51 10.97
CA GLN A 80 -8.49 10.35 10.04
C GLN A 80 -8.75 11.71 10.68
N VAL A 81 -8.44 12.79 9.98
CA VAL A 81 -8.64 14.17 10.44
C VAL A 81 -9.43 14.98 9.41
N SER A 82 -10.12 16.02 9.89
CA SER A 82 -10.88 16.95 9.04
C SER A 82 -9.97 18.06 8.52
N GLY A 83 -9.95 18.28 7.20
CA GLY A 83 -9.20 19.37 6.58
C GLY A 83 -8.90 19.09 5.11
N SER A 84 -8.83 20.16 4.31
CA SER A 84 -8.34 20.10 2.93
C SER A 84 -6.83 19.85 2.95
N ASP A 85 -6.36 18.87 2.20
CA ASP A 85 -4.96 18.41 2.13
C ASP A 85 -4.38 17.85 3.44
N VAL A 86 -4.63 16.57 3.78
CA VAL A 86 -3.83 15.91 4.83
C VAL A 86 -3.25 14.55 4.42
N PHE A 87 -1.92 14.53 4.45
CA PHE A 87 -1.07 13.35 4.57
C PHE A 87 0.14 13.71 5.45
N LYS A 88 0.20 13.28 6.71
CA LYS A 88 1.28 13.70 7.63
C LYS A 88 1.87 12.54 8.42
N PHE A 89 3.18 12.64 8.65
CA PHE A 89 3.93 11.84 9.60
C PHE A 89 4.69 12.74 10.56
N SER A 90 4.19 12.82 11.79
CA SER A 90 4.86 13.47 12.92
C SER A 90 5.80 12.48 13.61
N LYS A 91 6.85 12.99 14.25
CA LYS A 91 7.85 12.22 15.01
C LYS A 91 7.31 11.64 16.32
#